data_AF-A0A392VMK1-F1
#
_entry.id   AF-A0A392VMK1-F1
#
_cell.length_a   1.000
_cell.length_b   1.000
_cell.length_c   1.000
_cell.angle_alpha   90.00
_cell.angle_beta   90.00
_cell.angle_gamma   90.00
#
_symmetry.space_group_name_H-M   'P 1'
#
loop_
_entity.id
_entity.type
_entity.pdbx_description
1 polymer ?
#
loop_
_entity_poly.entity_id
_entity_poly.type
_entity_poly.pdbx_seq_one_letter_code
_entity_poly.pdbx_strand_id
1 'polypeptide(L)' 'VSGLEALKQEKAGLKDDVSALEASVAVQYEDGFRYAMEQVKLIFPDLDEKRLGEADALNQIVDGKLVPFTL' A
#
# COMPACT_ATOMS: atom_id res chain seq x y z
N VAL A 1 -37.22 -1.31 -16.03
CA VAL A 1 -36.01 -2.16 -15.90
C VAL A 1 -36.37 -3.30 -14.97
N SER A 2 -36.12 -4.57 -15.33
CA SER A 2 -36.44 -5.69 -14.44
C SER A 2 -35.51 -5.64 -13.21
N GLY A 3 -35.94 -6.19 -12.07
CA GLY A 3 -35.11 -6.18 -10.85
C GLY A 3 -33.72 -6.82 -11.04
N LEU A 4 -33.61 -7.80 -11.95
CA LEU A 4 -32.33 -8.42 -12.31
C LEU A 4 -31.35 -7.44 -12.96
N GLU A 5 -31.84 -6.59 -13.87
CA GLU A 5 -30.98 -5.61 -14.55
C GLU A 5 -30.52 -4.51 -13.59
N ALA A 6 -31.36 -4.11 -12.64
CA ALA A 6 -30.97 -3.18 -11.58
C ALA A 6 -29.85 -3.78 -10.70
N LEU A 7 -29.97 -5.04 -10.28
CA LEU A 7 -28.95 -5.74 -9.49
C LEU A 7 -27.61 -5.89 -10.25
N LYS A 8 -27.65 -6.14 -11.56
CA LYS A 8 -26.43 -6.19 -12.40
C LYS A 8 -25.71 -4.84 -12.44
N GLN A 9 -26.47 -3.75 -12.58
CA GLN A 9 -25.93 -2.41 -12.61
C GLN A 9 -25.30 -2.03 -11.26
N GLU A 10 -25.98 -2.32 -10.15
CA GLU A 10 -25.45 -2.10 -8.80
C GLU A 10 -24.15 -2.90 -8.57
N LYS A 11 -24.12 -4.18 -8.98
CA LYS A 11 -22.91 -5.00 -8.90
C LYS A 11 -21.74 -4.43 -9.71
N ALA A 12 -22.01 -3.84 -10.87
CA ALA A 12 -20.96 -3.20 -11.67
C ALA A 12 -20.41 -1.95 -10.97
N GLY A 13 -21.30 -1.08 -10.46
CA GLY A 13 -20.89 0.10 -9.70
C GLY A 13 -20.07 -0.26 -8.46
N LEU A 14 -20.50 -1.25 -7.68
CA LEU A 14 -19.77 -1.67 -6.49
C LEU A 14 -18.38 -2.24 -6.81
N LYS A 15 -18.21 -2.90 -7.97
CA LYS A 15 -16.89 -3.37 -8.40
C LYS A 15 -15.96 -2.20 -8.72
N ASP A 16 -16.47 -1.17 -9.39
CA ASP A 16 -15.70 0.03 -9.72
C ASP A 16 -15.30 0.77 -8.44
N ASP A 17 -16.23 0.90 -7.48
CA ASP A 17 -15.98 1.51 -6.17
C ASP A 17 -14.91 0.75 -5.38
N VAL A 18 -14.95 -0.59 -5.39
CA VAL A 18 -13.92 -1.43 -4.74
C VAL A 18 -12.56 -1.18 -5.38
N SER A 19 -12.46 -1.19 -6.70
CA SER A 19 -11.18 -0.94 -7.38
C SER A 19 -10.64 0.47 -7.12
N ALA A 20 -11.52 1.48 -7.05
CA ALA A 20 -11.12 2.84 -6.69
C ALA A 20 -10.63 2.92 -5.23
N LEU A 21 -11.30 2.21 -4.32
CA LEU A 21 -10.92 2.15 -2.91
C LEU A 21 -9.56 1.45 -2.72
N GLU A 22 -9.34 0.32 -3.40
CA GLU A 22 -8.06 -0.40 -3.38
C GLU A 22 -6.91 0.49 -3.84
N ALA A 23 -7.09 1.24 -4.93
CA ALA A 23 -6.08 2.19 -5.42
C ALA A 23 -5.81 3.32 -4.42
N SER A 24 -6.87 3.89 -3.83
CA SER A 24 -6.75 4.95 -2.82
C SER A 24 -6.00 4.47 -1.58
N VAL A 25 -6.32 3.26 -1.11
CA VAL A 25 -5.66 2.64 0.05
C VAL A 25 -4.18 2.38 -0.25
N ALA A 26 -3.85 1.86 -1.44
CA ALA A 26 -2.47 1.64 -1.85
C ALA A 26 -1.63 2.94 -1.81
N VAL A 27 -2.18 4.05 -2.31
CA VAL A 27 -1.52 5.36 -2.25
C VAL A 27 -1.31 5.83 -0.81
N GLN A 28 -2.33 5.70 0.05
CA GLN A 28 -2.23 6.14 1.46
C GLN A 28 -1.18 5.35 2.24
N TYR A 29 -1.09 4.03 2.02
CA TYR A 29 -0.06 3.21 2.65
C TYR A 29 1.35 3.61 2.20
N GLU A 30 1.54 3.81 0.89
CA GLU A 30 2.83 4.20 0.32
C GLU A 30 3.27 5.59 0.82
N ASP A 31 2.36 6.56 0.85
CA ASP A 31 2.66 7.90 1.35
C ASP A 31 2.97 7.90 2.86
N GLY A 32 2.21 7.13 3.65
CA GLY A 32 2.47 6.95 5.07
C GLY A 32 3.83 6.30 5.35
N PHE A 33 4.20 5.29 4.57
CA PHE A 33 5.51 4.65 4.67
C PHE A 33 6.64 5.62 4.33
N ARG A 34 6.53 6.35 3.21
CA ARG A 34 7.52 7.35 2.81
C ARG A 34 7.70 8.43 3.88
N TYR A 35 6.59 8.91 4.45
CA TYR A 35 6.63 9.89 5.52
C TYR A 35 7.35 9.37 6.77
N ALA A 36 7.11 8.11 7.15
CA ALA A 36 7.83 7.48 8.26
C ALA A 36 9.34 7.35 7.98
N MET A 37 9.72 7.00 6.75
CA MET A 37 11.14 6.92 6.36
C MET A 37 11.86 8.29 6.43
N GLU A 38 11.20 9.37 6.03
CA GLU A 38 11.75 10.72 6.17
C GLU A 38 11.93 11.12 7.65
N GLN A 39 11.01 10.72 8.53
CA GLN A 39 11.19 10.91 9.97
C GLN A 39 12.40 10.13 10.51
N VAL A 40 12.61 8.88 10.07
CA VAL A 40 13.78 8.08 10.47
C VAL A 40 15.09 8.76 10.06
N LYS A 41 15.19 9.25 8.82
CA LYS A 41 16.38 9.99 8.35
C LYS A 41 16.67 11.22 9.22
N LEU A 42 15.62 11.94 9.61
CA LEU A 42 15.76 13.15 10.44
C LEU A 42 16.24 12.82 11.86
N ILE A 43 15.73 11.74 12.46
CA ILE A 43 16.10 11.32 13.84
C ILE A 43 17.49 10.69 13.88
N PHE A 44 17.90 10.00 12.80
CA PHE A 44 19.17 9.29 12.70
C PHE A 44 20.00 9.81 11.52
N PRO A 45 20.68 10.97 11.66
CA PRO A 45 21.38 11.62 10.56
C PRO A 45 22.60 10.83 10.04
N ASP A 46 23.17 9.94 10.85
CA ASP A 46 24.33 9.11 10.49
C ASP A 46 23.94 7.75 9.87
N LEU A 47 22.65 7.53 9.59
CA LEU A 47 22.15 6.26 9.05
C LEU A 47 22.58 6.09 7.58
N ASP A 48 22.88 4.86 7.19
CA ASP A 48 23.23 4.54 5.80
C ASP A 48 22.00 4.71 4.90
N GLU A 49 21.91 5.85 4.21
CA GLU A 49 20.79 6.19 3.32
C GLU A 49 20.56 5.14 2.23
N LYS A 50 21.64 4.51 1.74
CA LYS A 50 21.53 3.49 0.70
C LYS A 50 20.83 2.25 1.24
N ARG A 51 21.20 1.83 2.45
CA ARG A 51 20.56 0.69 3.13
C ARG A 51 19.14 0.99 3.57
N LEU A 52 18.86 2.23 3.99
CA LEU A 52 17.49 2.65 4.29
C LEU A 52 16.60 2.60 3.04
N GLY A 53 17.16 2.94 1.88
CA GLY A 53 16.47 2.83 0.60
C GLY A 53 16.14 1.40 0.14
N GLU A 54 16.65 0.38 0.83
CA GLU A 54 16.26 -1.03 0.61
C GLU A 54 14.90 -1.35 1.28
N ALA A 55 14.44 -0.49 2.20
CA ALA A 55 13.15 -0.65 2.85
C ALA A 55 12.01 -0.41 1.86
N ASP A 56 11.04 -1.31 1.86
CA ASP A 56 9.86 -1.27 0.99
C ASP A 56 8.64 -1.63 1.84
N ALA A 57 7.54 -0.90 1.67
CA ALA A 57 6.30 -1.11 2.42
C ALA A 57 5.69 -2.50 2.21
N LEU A 58 6.01 -3.15 1.09
CA LEU A 58 5.55 -4.48 0.70
C LEU A 58 6.53 -5.58 1.05
N ASN A 59 7.65 -5.27 1.71
CA ASN A 59 8.57 -6.27 2.24
C ASN A 59 8.19 -6.65 3.69
N GLN A 60 8.52 -7.89 4.04
CA GLN A 60 8.45 -8.43 5.40
C GLN A 60 9.85 -8.77 5.92
N ILE A 61 9.96 -8.95 7.24
CA ILE A 61 11.20 -9.35 7.89
C ILE A 61 11.12 -10.85 8.20
N VAL A 62 11.97 -11.63 7.53
CA VAL A 62 12.14 -13.07 7.79
C VAL A 62 13.60 -13.33 8.12
N ASP A 63 13.88 -13.91 9.28
CA ASP A 63 15.24 -14.19 9.78
C ASP A 63 16.18 -12.98 9.71
N GLY A 64 15.64 -11.79 10.00
CA GLY A 64 16.40 -10.53 9.99
C GLY A 64 16.71 -9.98 8.59
N LYS A 65 16.08 -10.52 7.53
CA LYS A 65 16.23 -10.05 6.15
C LYS A 65 14.92 -9.50 5.62
N LEU A 66 15.03 -8.47 4.78
CA LEU A 66 13.91 -7.97 3.99
C LEU A 66 13.66 -8.93 2.82
N VAL A 67 12.42 -9.41 2.70
CA VAL A 67 11.96 -10.25 1.60
C VAL A 67 10.57 -9.78 1.15
N PRO A 68 10.19 -9.97 -0.12
CA PRO A 68 8.85 -9.62 -0.59
C PRO A 68 7.76 -10.31 0.25
N PHE A 69 6.69 -9.57 0.55
CA PHE A 69 5.49 -10.14 1.14
C PHE A 69 4.82 -11.09 0.13
N THR A 70 4.36 -12.23 0.63
CA THR A 70 3.64 -13.24 -0.14
C THR A 70 2.30 -13.52 0.54
N LEU A 71 1.20 -13.34 -0.19
CA LEU A 71 -0.17 -13.63 0.25
C LEU A 71 -0.43 -15.13 0.37
#